data_AF-A0A8H6XKP4-F1
#
_entry.id   AF-A0A8H6XKP4-F1
#
_cell.length_a   1.000
_cell.length_b   1.000
_cell.length_c   1.000
_cell.angle_alpha   90.00
_cell.angle_beta   90.00
_cell.angle_gamma   90.00
#
_symmetry.space_group_name_H-M   'P 1'
#
loop_
_entity.id
_entity.type
_entity.pdbx_description
1 polymer ?
#
loop_
_entity_poly.entity_id
_entity_poly.type
_entity_poly.pdbx_seq_one_letter_code
_entity_poly.pdbx_strand_id
1 'polypeptide(L)'
;MSLGGDSSTLLPTYLPLLEVFHGASGAVQDFIPNRPVHSMTIEWPHFSNSSSSDGNVDEWDSATVIDSLAKSTHPDGVVALSNIFTFRPPMKILEALGVSLNLQTLEIYIVCLDSEPAAYEQFLDEFNSALSQFRSLLHLLIQTLPLPDGAETLSEHPAREIALIRDWGDRCPTLHRCVLNSCIEWLRLPWVCSTFWVPRHTNEDIATKYLLDCFRQSFAAGREASDKFFRDVSSFFFHLSPQSPLYEAMFSHVLALFRVFSARLSLTATFFDPE
;
A
#
# COMPACT_ATOMS: atom_id res chain seq x y z
N MET A 1 42.51 5.45 53.60
CA MET A 1 41.07 5.73 53.75
C MET A 1 40.47 5.67 52.35
N SER A 2 39.71 4.62 52.07
CA SER A 2 39.06 4.40 50.77
C SER A 2 37.71 5.11 50.81
N LEU A 3 37.49 6.08 49.92
CA LEU A 3 36.17 6.66 49.71
C LEU A 3 35.44 5.76 48.71
N GLY A 4 34.67 4.82 49.28
CA GLY A 4 33.73 3.97 48.56
C GLY A 4 32.65 4.82 47.89
N GLY A 5 32.28 4.39 46.68
CA GLY A 5 31.45 5.14 45.77
C GLY A 5 30.00 5.31 46.20
N ASP A 6 29.46 6.45 45.80
CA ASP A 6 28.04 6.60 45.55
C ASP A 6 27.80 6.32 44.07
N SER A 7 27.59 5.04 43.76
CA SER A 7 26.90 4.62 42.54
C SER A 7 25.46 5.10 42.68
N SER A 8 25.21 6.36 42.28
CA SER A 8 23.86 6.90 42.15
C SER A 8 23.11 6.03 41.13
N THR A 9 22.37 5.05 41.62
CA THR A 9 21.36 4.33 40.86
C THR A 9 20.27 5.34 40.52
N LEU A 10 20.47 6.06 39.41
CA LEU A 10 19.41 6.81 38.76
C LEU A 10 18.29 5.80 38.50
N LEU A 11 17.22 5.92 39.30
CA LEU A 11 16.00 5.18 39.05
C LEU A 11 15.61 5.44 37.60
N PRO A 12 15.31 4.40 36.79
CA PRO A 12 14.91 4.59 35.42
C PRO A 12 13.71 5.54 35.42
N THR A 13 13.88 6.72 34.85
CA THR A 13 12.80 7.66 34.61
C THR A 13 11.88 6.97 33.61
N TYR A 14 10.81 6.34 34.11
CA TYR A 14 9.79 5.75 33.29
C TYR A 14 9.09 6.89 32.54
N LEU A 15 9.52 7.13 31.31
CA LEU A 15 8.84 8.05 30.42
C LEU A 15 7.42 7.53 30.19
N PRO A 16 6.40 8.40 30.23
CA PRO A 16 5.03 7.98 29.96
C PRO A 16 4.92 7.38 28.56
N LEU A 17 4.07 6.37 28.44
CA LEU A 17 3.76 5.69 27.19
C LEU A 17 3.26 6.71 26.16
N LEU A 18 3.94 6.79 25.01
CA LEU A 18 3.57 7.65 23.91
C LEU A 18 3.00 6.76 22.80
N GLU A 19 1.79 6.22 22.98
CA GLU A 19 1.21 5.25 22.03
C GLU A 19 1.12 5.82 20.61
N VAL A 20 0.89 7.13 20.50
CA VAL A 20 0.74 7.87 19.25
C VAL A 20 1.64 9.09 19.25
N PHE A 21 2.37 9.31 18.15
CA PHE A 21 3.11 10.53 17.90
C PHE A 21 2.64 11.20 16.61
N HIS A 22 2.56 12.53 16.63
CA HIS A 22 2.32 13.36 15.45
C HIS A 22 3.25 14.57 15.50
N GLY A 23 4.05 14.77 14.46
CA GLY A 23 4.92 15.94 14.36
C GLY A 23 5.95 15.85 13.25
N ALA A 24 6.79 16.88 13.16
CA ALA A 24 7.86 16.95 12.17
C ALA A 24 8.96 15.90 12.41
N SER A 25 9.61 15.46 11.33
CA SER A 25 10.73 14.52 11.34
C SER A 25 11.85 14.94 12.30
N GLY A 26 12.17 16.23 12.37
CA GLY A 26 13.19 16.76 13.30
C GLY A 26 12.88 16.50 14.77
N ALA A 27 11.61 16.41 15.17
CA ALA A 27 11.21 16.11 16.54
C ALA A 27 11.35 14.62 16.90
N VAL A 28 11.41 13.73 15.90
CA VAL A 28 11.48 12.27 16.14
C VAL A 28 12.73 11.91 16.94
N GLN A 29 13.86 12.55 16.66
CA GLN A 29 15.13 12.26 17.33
C GLN A 29 15.11 12.58 18.82
N ASP A 30 14.38 13.62 19.22
CA ASP A 30 14.33 14.08 20.60
C ASP A 30 13.30 13.32 21.44
N PHE A 31 12.18 12.92 20.82
CA PHE A 31 11.02 12.40 21.55
C PHE A 31 10.86 10.89 21.50
N ILE A 32 11.48 10.18 20.56
CA ILE A 32 11.11 8.80 20.25
C ILE A 32 12.12 7.74 20.74
N PRO A 33 13.45 7.95 20.68
CA PRO A 33 14.39 6.94 21.12
C PRO A 33 14.09 6.44 22.53
N ASN A 34 14.02 5.12 22.67
CA ASN A 34 13.72 4.42 23.91
C ASN A 34 12.33 4.68 24.50
N ARG A 35 11.40 5.28 23.75
CA ARG A 35 10.00 5.41 24.15
C ARG A 35 9.13 4.40 23.42
N PRO A 36 8.10 3.86 24.09
CA PRO A 36 7.17 2.94 23.44
C PRO A 36 6.21 3.74 22.57
N VAL A 37 6.31 3.56 21.25
CA VAL A 37 5.43 4.18 20.26
C VAL A 37 4.93 3.12 19.28
N HIS A 38 3.60 3.02 19.15
CA HIS A 38 2.93 2.02 18.32
C HIS A 38 2.54 2.57 16.94
N SER A 39 1.99 3.78 16.92
CA SER A 39 1.52 4.48 15.72
C SER A 39 2.12 5.87 15.61
N MET A 40 2.53 6.27 14.40
CA MET A 40 3.17 7.56 14.18
C MET A 40 2.70 8.24 12.90
N THR A 41 2.62 9.57 12.96
CA THR A 41 2.55 10.44 11.80
C THR A 41 3.75 11.36 11.79
N ILE A 42 4.55 11.29 10.72
CA ILE A 42 5.76 12.11 10.56
C ILE A 42 5.54 13.05 9.38
N GLU A 43 5.71 14.34 9.65
CA GLU A 43 5.76 15.37 8.62
C GLU A 43 7.21 15.54 8.16
N TRP A 44 7.43 15.45 6.86
CA TRP A 44 8.73 15.62 6.23
C TRP A 44 8.75 16.98 5.52
N PRO A 45 9.16 18.06 6.23
CA PRO A 45 9.30 19.36 5.62
C PRO A 45 10.40 19.32 4.55
N HIS A 46 10.15 20.05 3.47
CA HIS A 46 10.95 20.24 2.25
C HIS A 46 12.29 19.48 2.18
N PHE A 47 12.38 18.46 1.33
CA PHE A 47 13.68 18.07 0.76
C PHE A 47 14.04 19.17 -0.23
N SER A 48 15.03 20.00 0.09
CA SER A 48 15.52 20.93 -0.91
C SER A 48 16.25 20.13 -1.97
N ASN A 49 15.82 20.25 -3.24
CA ASN A 49 16.64 19.92 -4.40
C ASN A 49 17.80 20.94 -4.54
N SER A 50 18.41 21.33 -3.42
CA SER A 50 19.58 22.18 -3.43
C SER A 50 20.71 21.34 -4.00
N SER A 51 20.97 21.58 -5.27
CA SER A 51 22.26 21.44 -5.93
C SER A 51 23.37 22.27 -5.25
N SER A 52 23.26 22.52 -3.93
CA SER A 52 24.34 23.03 -3.12
C SER A 52 25.30 21.88 -2.90
N SER A 53 26.54 22.13 -3.29
CA SER A 53 27.72 21.28 -3.11
C SER A 53 28.02 20.83 -1.67
N ASP A 54 27.14 21.10 -0.70
CA ASP A 54 27.19 20.62 0.68
C ASP A 54 26.22 19.43 0.84
N GLY A 55 26.54 18.32 0.19
CA GLY A 55 25.70 17.12 0.12
C GLY A 55 25.67 16.29 1.40
N ASN A 56 25.20 16.83 2.53
CA ASN A 56 25.13 16.05 3.78
C ASN A 56 23.96 16.34 4.71
N VAL A 57 23.24 17.46 4.60
CA VAL A 57 22.24 17.82 5.65
C VAL A 57 20.96 16.98 5.53
N ASP A 58 20.40 16.82 4.33
CA ASP A 58 19.12 16.11 4.15
C ASP A 58 19.24 14.57 4.28
N GLU A 59 20.39 13.98 3.94
CA GLU A 59 20.60 12.53 4.03
C GLU A 59 20.87 12.08 5.47
N TRP A 60 21.60 12.89 6.26
CA TRP A 60 21.88 12.60 7.66
C TRP A 60 20.63 12.71 8.55
N ASP A 61 19.74 13.66 8.25
CA ASP A 61 18.49 13.83 9.01
C ASP A 61 17.53 12.65 8.81
N SER A 62 17.47 12.08 7.61
CA SER A 62 16.59 10.92 7.36
C SER A 62 17.09 9.63 8.03
N ALA A 63 18.39 9.35 7.94
CA ALA A 63 18.99 8.16 8.57
C ALA A 63 18.85 8.19 10.10
N THR A 64 19.11 9.35 10.71
CA THR A 64 18.98 9.56 12.16
C THR A 64 17.53 9.45 12.64
N VAL A 65 16.55 9.91 11.84
CA VAL A 65 15.13 9.71 12.12
C VAL A 65 14.79 8.22 12.08
N ILE A 66 15.19 7.49 11.04
CA ILE A 66 14.91 6.05 10.92
C ILE A 66 15.57 5.24 12.04
N ASP A 67 16.81 5.55 12.39
CA ASP A 67 17.51 4.95 13.54
C ASP A 67 16.79 5.23 14.86
N SER A 68 16.20 6.42 15.01
CA SER A 68 15.43 6.79 16.19
C SER A 68 14.12 6.01 16.28
N LEU A 69 13.43 5.82 15.15
CA LEU A 69 12.23 4.99 15.06
C LEU A 69 12.54 3.52 15.38
N ALA A 70 13.65 2.99 14.87
CA ALA A 70 14.09 1.62 15.13
C ALA A 70 14.43 1.37 16.61
N LYS A 71 14.75 2.43 17.37
CA LYS A 71 15.02 2.40 18.81
C LYS A 71 13.78 2.60 19.69
N SER A 72 12.57 2.65 19.11
CA SER A 72 11.32 2.61 19.88
C SER A 72 11.28 1.37 20.77
N THR A 73 10.84 1.51 22.02
CA THR A 73 10.79 0.41 23.02
C THR A 73 9.45 -0.32 23.04
N HIS A 74 8.57 -0.08 22.07
CA HIS A 74 7.32 -0.83 21.95
C HIS A 74 7.63 -2.32 21.68
N PRO A 75 6.91 -3.28 22.29
CA PRO A 75 7.19 -4.71 22.12
C PRO A 75 7.22 -5.18 20.66
N ASP A 76 6.37 -4.58 19.83
CA ASP A 76 6.29 -4.87 18.39
C ASP A 76 7.03 -3.84 17.51
N GLY A 77 7.72 -2.88 18.12
CA GLY A 77 8.26 -1.69 17.47
C GLY A 77 7.16 -0.76 16.94
N VAL A 78 7.53 0.12 16.00
CA VAL A 78 6.57 0.96 15.26
C VAL A 78 5.83 0.09 14.25
N VAL A 79 4.51 -0.02 14.41
CA VAL A 79 3.66 -0.91 13.60
C VAL A 79 2.92 -0.15 12.49
N ALA A 80 2.49 1.07 12.78
CA ALA A 80 1.78 1.93 11.84
C ALA A 80 2.50 3.26 11.66
N LEU A 81 2.84 3.59 10.41
CA LEU A 81 3.53 4.83 10.07
C LEU A 81 2.81 5.56 8.95
N SER A 82 2.39 6.79 9.23
CA SER A 82 1.90 7.76 8.25
C SER A 82 2.98 8.78 7.97
N ASN A 83 3.34 8.98 6.71
CA ASN A 83 4.32 9.96 6.30
C ASN A 83 3.64 11.01 5.45
N ILE A 84 3.80 12.28 5.83
CA ILE A 84 3.31 13.41 5.07
C ILE A 84 4.53 14.07 4.45
N PHE A 85 4.71 13.86 3.16
CA PHE A 85 5.80 14.45 2.40
C PHE A 85 5.32 15.70 1.68
N THR A 86 6.07 16.78 1.88
CA THR A 86 5.87 18.02 1.14
C THR A 86 6.30 17.90 -0.33
N PHE A 87 7.23 16.98 -0.64
CA PHE A 87 7.75 16.67 -1.99
C PHE A 87 7.83 15.16 -2.21
N ARG A 88 8.24 14.74 -3.41
CA ARG A 88 8.52 13.32 -3.67
C ARG A 88 9.54 12.77 -2.65
N PRO A 89 9.23 11.69 -1.92
CA PRO A 89 10.17 11.12 -0.97
C PRO A 89 11.37 10.49 -1.69
N PRO A 90 12.60 10.70 -1.19
CA PRO A 90 13.77 9.99 -1.68
C PRO A 90 13.64 8.48 -1.48
N MET A 91 13.99 7.70 -2.51
CA MET A 91 13.86 6.24 -2.48
C MET A 91 14.62 5.56 -1.34
N LYS A 92 15.80 6.10 -0.98
CA LYS A 92 16.61 5.61 0.15
C LYS A 92 15.84 5.60 1.47
N ILE A 93 14.94 6.57 1.68
CA ILE A 93 14.13 6.64 2.90
C ILE A 93 13.16 5.47 2.93
N LEU A 94 12.49 5.18 1.81
CA LEU A 94 11.51 4.11 1.72
C LEU A 94 12.16 2.73 1.89
N GLU A 95 13.33 2.53 1.29
CA GLU A 95 14.13 1.32 1.49
C GLU A 95 14.54 1.17 2.96
N ALA A 96 15.05 2.22 3.57
CA ALA A 96 15.46 2.20 4.97
C ALA A 96 14.28 1.99 5.94
N LEU A 97 13.09 2.53 5.64
CA LEU A 97 11.88 2.22 6.41
C LEU A 97 11.52 0.73 6.32
N GLY A 98 11.59 0.14 5.13
CA GLY A 98 11.30 -1.29 4.94
C GLY A 98 12.32 -2.21 5.62
N VAL A 99 13.60 -1.84 5.59
CA VAL A 99 14.69 -2.63 6.20
C VAL A 99 14.69 -2.52 7.73
N SER A 100 14.52 -1.30 8.26
CA SER A 100 14.77 -1.01 9.67
C SER A 100 13.55 -1.18 10.56
N LEU A 101 12.34 -1.18 10.00
CA LEU A 101 11.10 -1.20 10.78
C LEU A 101 10.21 -2.40 10.42
N ASN A 102 9.52 -2.93 11.42
CA ASN A 102 8.54 -4.00 11.28
C ASN A 102 7.14 -3.45 10.96
N LEU A 103 7.03 -2.60 9.94
CA LEU A 103 5.80 -1.90 9.61
C LEU A 103 4.73 -2.89 9.10
N GLN A 104 3.53 -2.79 9.67
CA GLN A 104 2.33 -3.47 9.16
C GLN A 104 1.44 -2.51 8.35
N THR A 105 1.42 -1.23 8.71
CA THR A 105 0.69 -0.20 7.98
C THR A 105 1.64 0.93 7.59
N LEU A 106 1.68 1.24 6.30
CA LEU A 106 2.41 2.38 5.75
C LEU A 106 1.44 3.27 4.97
N GLU A 107 1.32 4.51 5.40
CA GLU A 107 0.57 5.53 4.68
C GLU A 107 1.54 6.61 4.20
N ILE A 108 1.42 6.99 2.93
CA ILE A 108 2.26 7.99 2.28
C ILE A 108 1.31 9.01 1.66
N TYR A 109 1.38 10.23 2.19
CA TYR A 109 0.68 11.39 1.67
C TYR A 109 1.69 12.31 1.02
N ILE A 110 1.48 12.67 -0.25
CA ILE A 110 2.36 13.56 -1.00
C ILE A 110 1.58 14.84 -1.30
N VAL A 111 2.00 15.95 -0.67
CA VAL A 111 1.28 17.24 -0.74
C VAL A 111 1.60 18.03 -2.01
N CYS A 112 2.83 17.93 -2.51
CA CYS A 112 3.23 18.57 -3.76
C CYS A 112 3.97 17.54 -4.61
N LEU A 113 3.32 17.12 -5.69
CA LEU A 113 4.08 16.79 -6.88
C LEU A 113 4.12 18.08 -7.68
N ASP A 114 5.30 18.48 -8.13
CA ASP A 114 5.40 19.33 -9.32
C ASP A 114 4.32 18.82 -10.28
N SER A 115 3.49 19.71 -10.83
CA SER A 115 2.15 19.47 -11.41
C SER A 115 2.08 18.47 -12.59
N GLU A 116 3.09 17.64 -12.77
CA GLU A 116 3.29 16.61 -13.75
C GLU A 116 2.80 15.25 -13.21
N PRO A 117 1.70 14.70 -13.75
CA PRO A 117 1.26 13.34 -13.46
C PRO A 117 2.35 12.27 -13.65
N ALA A 118 3.33 12.53 -14.52
CA ALA A 118 4.47 11.65 -14.75
C ALA A 118 5.33 11.44 -13.49
N ALA A 119 5.42 12.43 -12.61
CA ALA A 119 6.21 12.33 -11.38
C ALA A 119 5.59 11.34 -10.37
N TYR A 120 4.26 11.31 -10.27
CA TYR A 120 3.55 10.30 -9.47
C TYR A 120 3.82 8.90 -9.99
N GLU A 121 3.67 8.71 -11.29
CA GLU A 121 3.84 7.42 -11.93
C GLU A 121 5.29 6.91 -11.80
N GLN A 122 6.27 7.78 -11.98
CA GLN A 122 7.67 7.44 -11.73
C GLN A 122 7.91 7.09 -10.26
N PHE A 123 7.27 7.80 -9.32
CA PHE A 123 7.34 7.47 -7.91
C PHE A 123 6.77 6.07 -7.62
N LEU A 124 5.64 5.69 -8.22
CA LEU A 124 5.07 4.34 -8.07
C LEU A 124 6.00 3.27 -8.64
N ASP A 125 6.60 3.51 -9.80
CA ASP A 125 7.53 2.60 -10.45
C ASP A 125 8.80 2.41 -9.62
N GLU A 126 9.30 3.46 -8.96
CA GLU A 126 10.44 3.36 -8.05
C GLU A 126 10.06 2.73 -6.71
N PHE A 127 8.90 3.07 -6.14
CA PHE A 127 8.40 2.45 -4.91
C PHE A 127 8.30 0.92 -5.03
N ASN A 128 7.95 0.45 -6.23
CA ASN A 128 7.92 -0.96 -6.57
C ASN A 128 9.24 -1.70 -6.26
N SER A 129 10.41 -1.07 -6.46
CA SER A 129 11.69 -1.71 -6.14
C SER A 129 11.93 -1.82 -4.64
N ALA A 130 11.46 -0.86 -3.85
CA ALA A 130 11.62 -0.85 -2.40
C ALA A 130 10.67 -1.82 -1.68
N LEU A 131 9.55 -2.22 -2.29
CA LEU A 131 8.55 -3.10 -1.67
C LEU A 131 9.12 -4.41 -1.11
N SER A 132 10.13 -4.98 -1.76
CA SER A 132 10.78 -6.21 -1.31
C SER A 132 11.49 -6.09 0.04
N GLN A 133 11.76 -4.87 0.51
CA GLN A 133 12.36 -4.63 1.82
C GLN A 133 11.33 -4.82 2.94
N PHE A 134 10.04 -4.61 2.67
CA PHE A 134 8.98 -4.67 3.66
C PHE A 134 8.54 -6.11 3.91
N ARG A 135 8.93 -6.65 5.08
CA ARG A 135 8.65 -8.05 5.44
C ARG A 135 7.25 -8.28 6.01
N SER A 136 6.71 -7.29 6.70
CA SER A 136 5.47 -7.41 7.48
C SER A 136 4.36 -6.48 7.03
N LEU A 137 4.55 -5.76 5.91
CA LEU A 137 3.62 -4.75 5.46
C LEU A 137 2.33 -5.40 4.99
N LEU A 138 1.24 -5.15 5.71
CA LEU A 138 -0.09 -5.67 5.42
C LEU A 138 -0.91 -4.64 4.64
N HIS A 139 -0.81 -3.38 5.02
CA HIS A 139 -1.61 -2.28 4.49
C HIS A 139 -0.72 -1.16 3.95
N LEU A 140 -0.99 -0.76 2.71
CA LEU A 140 -0.32 0.35 2.06
C LEU A 140 -1.36 1.38 1.58
N LEU A 141 -1.10 2.64 1.85
CA LEU A 141 -1.84 3.76 1.27
C LEU A 141 -0.84 4.74 0.66
N ILE A 142 -1.05 5.11 -0.59
CA ILE A 142 -0.27 6.15 -1.28
C ILE A 142 -1.24 7.11 -1.94
N GLN A 143 -1.31 8.33 -1.44
CA GLN A 143 -2.21 9.36 -1.93
C GLN A 143 -1.48 10.66 -2.20
N THR A 144 -1.89 11.35 -3.27
CA THR A 144 -1.53 12.74 -3.49
C THR A 144 -2.62 13.60 -2.86
N LEU A 145 -2.22 14.59 -2.05
CA LEU A 145 -3.16 15.54 -1.49
C LEU A 145 -3.26 16.73 -2.45
N PRO A 146 -4.45 17.07 -2.94
CA PRO A 146 -4.60 18.18 -3.88
C PRO A 146 -4.21 19.50 -3.20
N LEU A 147 -3.54 20.37 -3.94
CA LEU A 147 -3.35 21.75 -3.49
C LEU A 147 -4.72 22.46 -3.46
N PRO A 148 -4.92 23.43 -2.53
CA PRO A 148 -6.20 24.14 -2.35
C PRO A 148 -6.77 24.79 -3.62
N ASP A 149 -5.93 25.04 -4.63
CA ASP A 149 -6.28 25.76 -5.86
C ASP A 149 -6.76 24.87 -7.02
N GLY A 150 -7.15 23.62 -6.75
CA GLY A 150 -8.23 22.97 -7.52
C GLY A 150 -7.87 22.24 -8.82
N ALA A 151 -6.67 21.72 -8.97
CA ALA A 151 -6.42 20.73 -10.02
C ALA A 151 -6.83 19.33 -9.53
N GLU A 152 -7.85 18.75 -10.14
CA GLU A 152 -8.16 17.31 -10.00
C GLU A 152 -7.00 16.50 -10.58
N THR A 153 -6.05 16.09 -9.75
CA THR A 153 -4.98 15.18 -10.14
C THR A 153 -5.39 13.76 -9.80
N LEU A 154 -6.09 13.09 -10.72
CA LEU A 154 -6.36 11.66 -10.60
C LEU A 154 -5.95 10.95 -11.90
N SER A 155 -5.02 10.03 -11.74
CA SER A 155 -4.56 9.08 -12.76
C SER A 155 -5.78 8.32 -13.32
N GLU A 156 -6.10 8.53 -14.60
CA GLU A 156 -7.26 7.94 -15.29
C GLU A 156 -7.05 6.49 -15.74
N HIS A 157 -6.07 5.75 -15.18
CA HIS A 157 -5.65 4.47 -15.74
C HIS A 157 -5.78 3.29 -14.75
N PRO A 158 -7.01 2.84 -14.45
CA PRO A 158 -7.25 1.65 -13.63
C PRO A 158 -6.44 0.44 -14.06
N ALA A 159 -6.25 0.24 -15.38
CA ALA A 159 -5.49 -0.88 -15.94
C ALA A 159 -4.02 -0.90 -15.49
N ARG A 160 -3.40 0.28 -15.35
CA ARG A 160 -2.02 0.40 -14.86
C ARG A 160 -1.94 0.06 -13.39
N GLU A 161 -2.89 0.57 -12.59
CA GLU A 161 -2.95 0.23 -11.16
C GLU A 161 -3.07 -1.28 -10.95
N ILE A 162 -3.84 -2.01 -11.77
CA ILE A 162 -3.89 -3.49 -11.68
C ILE A 162 -2.51 -4.11 -11.84
N ALA A 163 -1.79 -3.68 -12.87
CA ALA A 163 -0.48 -4.23 -13.20
C ALA A 163 0.50 -3.97 -12.06
N LEU A 164 0.48 -2.75 -11.50
CA LEU A 164 1.26 -2.38 -10.32
C LEU A 164 0.87 -3.24 -9.11
N ILE A 165 -0.41 -3.29 -8.74
CA ILE A 165 -0.89 -4.03 -7.57
C ILE A 165 -0.56 -5.52 -7.65
N ARG A 166 -0.61 -6.12 -8.84
CA ARG A 166 -0.18 -7.51 -9.05
C ARG A 166 1.32 -7.68 -8.80
N ASP A 167 2.15 -6.86 -9.43
CA ASP A 167 3.61 -6.91 -9.23
C ASP A 167 4.00 -6.63 -7.77
N TRP A 168 3.30 -5.69 -7.13
CA TRP A 168 3.49 -5.35 -5.72
C TRP A 168 3.14 -6.50 -4.80
N GLY A 169 2.05 -7.22 -5.10
CA GLY A 169 1.67 -8.42 -4.36
C GLY A 169 2.69 -9.55 -4.48
N ASP A 170 3.37 -9.66 -5.63
CA ASP A 170 4.43 -10.65 -5.84
C ASP A 170 5.71 -10.26 -5.09
N ARG A 171 6.05 -8.97 -5.04
CA ARG A 171 7.24 -8.45 -4.33
C ARG A 171 7.07 -8.34 -2.82
N CYS A 172 5.84 -8.08 -2.36
CA CYS A 172 5.48 -8.02 -0.95
C CYS A 172 4.30 -8.99 -0.70
N PRO A 173 4.58 -10.29 -0.47
CA PRO A 173 3.55 -11.32 -0.27
C PRO A 173 2.64 -11.09 0.95
N THR A 174 3.09 -10.32 1.93
CA THR A 174 2.33 -9.95 3.12
C THR A 174 1.33 -8.82 2.88
N LEU A 175 1.47 -8.08 1.77
CA LEU A 175 0.55 -7.00 1.43
C LEU A 175 -0.83 -7.56 1.11
N HIS A 176 -1.82 -7.14 1.90
CA HIS A 176 -3.22 -7.57 1.80
C HIS A 176 -4.17 -6.45 1.39
N ARG A 177 -3.78 -5.20 1.64
CA ARG A 177 -4.60 -4.02 1.36
C ARG A 177 -3.74 -2.94 0.73
N CYS A 178 -4.18 -2.38 -0.38
CA CYS A 178 -3.50 -1.26 -1.01
C CYS A 178 -4.52 -0.20 -1.46
N VAL A 179 -4.25 1.07 -1.18
CA VAL A 179 -5.04 2.20 -1.69
C VAL A 179 -4.10 3.14 -2.42
N LEU A 180 -4.41 3.43 -3.67
CA LEU A 180 -3.66 4.37 -4.52
C LEU A 180 -4.46 5.65 -4.75
N ASN A 181 -3.91 6.54 -5.58
CA ASN A 181 -4.51 7.84 -5.82
C ASN A 181 -5.91 7.73 -6.45
N SER A 182 -6.23 6.69 -7.23
CA SER A 182 -7.59 6.46 -7.78
C SER A 182 -8.70 6.31 -6.73
N CYS A 183 -8.37 6.27 -5.44
CA CYS A 183 -9.28 5.98 -4.33
C CYS A 183 -9.93 4.59 -4.41
N ILE A 184 -9.42 3.70 -5.27
CA ILE A 184 -9.78 2.28 -5.29
C ILE A 184 -8.97 1.58 -4.19
N GLU A 185 -9.70 0.87 -3.33
CA GLU A 185 -9.12 -0.01 -2.33
C GLU A 185 -8.94 -1.41 -2.93
N TRP A 186 -7.70 -1.87 -3.05
CA TRP A 186 -7.34 -3.19 -3.51
C TRP A 186 -7.20 -4.15 -2.35
N LEU A 187 -7.98 -5.24 -2.37
CA LEU A 187 -7.94 -6.29 -1.37
C LEU A 187 -7.40 -7.58 -1.98
N ARG A 188 -6.32 -8.10 -1.39
CA ARG A 188 -5.77 -9.40 -1.74
C ARG A 188 -6.51 -10.48 -0.97
N LEU A 189 -6.82 -11.57 -1.64
CA LEU A 189 -7.49 -12.72 -1.03
C LEU A 189 -6.54 -13.92 -1.01
N PRO A 190 -5.62 -13.99 -0.02
CA PRO A 190 -4.57 -15.00 0.00
C PRO A 190 -5.10 -16.44 0.05
N TRP A 191 -6.33 -16.65 0.55
CA TRP A 191 -6.99 -17.96 0.58
C TRP A 191 -7.56 -18.41 -0.77
N VAL A 192 -7.76 -17.50 -1.72
CA VAL A 192 -8.23 -17.81 -3.08
C VAL A 192 -7.03 -18.09 -3.96
N CYS A 193 -6.14 -17.09 -4.07
CA CYS A 193 -4.87 -17.19 -4.77
C CYS A 193 -3.97 -16.07 -4.28
N SER A 194 -2.67 -16.35 -4.11
CA SER A 194 -1.69 -15.33 -3.74
C SER A 194 -1.60 -14.19 -4.75
N THR A 195 -2.11 -14.32 -5.97
CA THR A 195 -2.05 -13.27 -7.02
C THR A 195 -3.38 -12.56 -7.26
N PHE A 196 -4.44 -12.93 -6.51
CA PHE A 196 -5.78 -12.43 -6.77
C PHE A 196 -6.11 -11.19 -5.92
N TRP A 197 -6.46 -10.12 -6.62
CA TRP A 197 -6.78 -8.80 -6.07
C TRP A 197 -8.17 -8.37 -6.51
N VAL A 198 -8.94 -7.81 -5.58
CA VAL A 198 -10.32 -7.35 -5.79
C VAL A 198 -10.40 -5.86 -5.50
N PRO A 199 -11.00 -5.05 -6.39
CA PRO A 199 -11.27 -3.67 -6.07
C PRO A 199 -12.43 -3.58 -5.08
N ARG A 200 -12.34 -2.60 -4.19
CA ARG A 200 -13.42 -2.09 -3.38
C ARG A 200 -13.44 -0.59 -3.61
N HIS A 201 -14.59 -0.08 -4.03
CA HIS A 201 -14.77 1.34 -4.29
C HIS A 201 -16.11 1.75 -3.72
N THR A 202 -16.22 2.98 -3.22
CA THR A 202 -17.48 3.51 -2.66
C THR A 202 -18.56 3.68 -3.73
N ASN A 203 -18.14 3.86 -4.99
CA ASN A 203 -19.00 3.83 -6.18
C ASN A 203 -19.01 2.42 -6.81
N GLU A 204 -20.14 1.73 -6.67
CA GLU A 204 -20.36 0.35 -7.16
C GLU A 204 -20.24 0.21 -8.68
N ASP A 205 -20.57 1.26 -9.45
CA ASP A 205 -20.49 1.23 -10.92
C ASP A 205 -19.04 1.13 -11.40
N ILE A 206 -18.13 1.80 -10.70
CA ILE A 206 -16.68 1.78 -10.99
C ILE A 206 -16.10 0.40 -10.66
N ALA A 207 -16.45 -0.16 -9.50
CA ALA A 207 -16.04 -1.51 -9.11
C ALA A 207 -16.57 -2.58 -10.09
N THR A 208 -17.82 -2.43 -10.54
CA THR A 208 -18.46 -3.34 -11.50
C THR A 208 -17.80 -3.26 -12.88
N LYS A 209 -17.60 -2.06 -13.41
CA LYS A 209 -16.89 -1.83 -14.68
C LYS A 209 -15.49 -2.46 -14.64
N TYR A 210 -14.79 -2.30 -13.53
CA TYR A 210 -13.47 -2.88 -13.35
C TYR A 210 -13.48 -4.42 -13.38
N LEU A 211 -14.39 -5.06 -12.63
CA LEU A 211 -14.49 -6.52 -12.59
C LEU A 211 -14.77 -7.09 -13.99
N LEU A 212 -15.59 -6.38 -14.78
CA LEU A 212 -15.86 -6.72 -16.17
C LEU A 212 -14.62 -6.60 -17.06
N ASP A 213 -13.79 -5.58 -16.87
CA ASP A 213 -12.56 -5.40 -17.65
C ASP A 213 -11.50 -6.46 -17.28
N CYS A 214 -11.34 -6.79 -16.00
CA CYS A 214 -10.52 -7.93 -15.56
C CYS A 214 -10.97 -9.25 -16.21
N PHE A 215 -12.28 -9.48 -16.24
CA PHE A 215 -12.85 -10.66 -16.88
C PHE A 215 -12.53 -10.70 -18.38
N ARG A 216 -12.72 -9.57 -19.09
CA ARG A 216 -12.41 -9.47 -20.53
C ARG A 216 -10.95 -9.76 -20.82
N GLN A 217 -10.03 -9.28 -19.99
CA GLN A 217 -8.60 -9.54 -20.14
C GLN A 217 -8.24 -11.01 -19.90
N SER A 218 -8.75 -11.62 -18.83
CA SER A 218 -8.57 -13.06 -18.58
C SER A 218 -9.18 -13.91 -19.70
N PHE A 219 -10.30 -13.46 -20.28
CA PHE A 219 -10.92 -14.11 -21.43
C PHE A 219 -10.06 -14.01 -22.69
N ALA A 220 -9.50 -12.83 -22.97
CA ALA A 220 -8.57 -12.63 -24.08
C ALA A 220 -7.28 -13.45 -23.92
N ALA A 221 -6.84 -13.71 -22.68
CA ALA A 221 -5.67 -14.54 -22.37
C ALA A 221 -5.93 -16.05 -22.56
N GLY A 222 -7.16 -16.47 -22.84
CA GLY A 222 -7.50 -17.85 -23.19
C GLY A 222 -8.23 -18.63 -22.10
N ARG A 223 -8.53 -19.90 -22.40
CA ARG A 223 -9.42 -20.76 -21.60
C ARG A 223 -8.90 -21.02 -20.20
N GLU A 224 -7.60 -21.29 -20.06
CA GLU A 224 -6.98 -21.58 -18.75
C GLU A 224 -7.02 -20.36 -17.82
N ALA A 225 -6.77 -19.15 -18.34
CA ALA A 225 -6.88 -17.91 -17.59
C ALA A 225 -8.34 -17.59 -17.21
N SER A 226 -9.30 -17.91 -18.09
CA SER A 226 -10.73 -17.77 -17.82
C SER A 226 -11.21 -18.73 -16.72
N ASP A 227 -10.82 -20.00 -16.81
CA ASP A 227 -11.20 -21.04 -15.84
C ASP A 227 -10.59 -20.75 -14.46
N LYS A 228 -9.35 -20.23 -14.43
CA LYS A 228 -8.71 -19.73 -13.21
C LYS A 228 -9.51 -18.56 -12.61
N PHE A 229 -9.83 -17.54 -13.42
CA PHE A 229 -10.62 -16.39 -12.96
C PHE A 229 -11.99 -16.79 -12.39
N PHE A 230 -12.73 -17.67 -13.08
CA PHE A 230 -14.04 -18.12 -12.60
C PHE A 230 -13.93 -18.90 -11.28
N ARG A 231 -12.89 -19.72 -11.11
CA ARG A 231 -12.63 -20.43 -9.86
C ARG A 231 -12.34 -19.46 -8.71
N ASP A 232 -11.49 -18.47 -8.97
CA ASP A 232 -11.07 -17.48 -7.98
C ASP A 232 -12.28 -16.62 -7.55
N VAL A 233 -13.08 -16.17 -8.52
CA VAL A 233 -14.29 -15.39 -8.30
C VAL A 233 -15.40 -16.19 -7.61
N SER A 234 -15.59 -17.47 -7.98
CA SER A 234 -16.58 -18.34 -7.32
C SER A 234 -16.22 -18.62 -5.86
N SER A 235 -14.93 -18.77 -5.55
CA SER A 235 -14.45 -18.88 -4.18
C SER A 235 -14.68 -17.59 -3.38
N PHE A 236 -14.51 -16.43 -4.01
CA PHE A 236 -14.81 -15.14 -3.39
C PHE A 236 -16.29 -15.00 -2.99
N PHE A 237 -17.24 -15.39 -3.85
CA PHE A 237 -18.67 -15.36 -3.50
C PHE A 237 -19.02 -16.23 -2.30
N PHE A 238 -18.34 -17.36 -2.12
CA PHE A 238 -18.61 -18.27 -1.03
C PHE A 238 -18.37 -17.64 0.36
N HIS A 239 -17.57 -16.57 0.41
CA HIS A 239 -17.20 -15.87 1.64
C HIS A 239 -17.88 -14.51 1.82
N LEU A 240 -18.58 -14.02 0.80
CA LEU A 240 -19.42 -12.85 0.94
C LEU A 240 -20.73 -13.25 1.62
N SER A 241 -21.18 -12.43 2.59
CA SER A 241 -22.52 -12.61 3.17
C SER A 241 -23.56 -12.55 2.05
N PRO A 242 -24.47 -13.53 1.92
CA PRO A 242 -25.53 -13.51 0.92
C PRO A 242 -26.45 -12.29 1.01
N GLN A 243 -26.45 -11.60 2.16
CA GLN A 243 -27.22 -10.38 2.42
C GLN A 243 -26.44 -9.11 2.07
N SER A 244 -25.18 -9.23 1.63
CA SER A 244 -24.39 -8.09 1.18
C SER A 244 -24.93 -7.61 -0.16
N PRO A 245 -25.24 -6.30 -0.33
CA PRO A 245 -25.58 -5.72 -1.64
C PRO A 245 -24.50 -6.03 -2.69
N LEU A 246 -23.24 -6.09 -2.26
CA LEU A 246 -22.10 -6.49 -3.08
C LEU A 246 -22.21 -7.94 -3.57
N TYR A 247 -22.72 -8.87 -2.74
CA TYR A 247 -22.95 -10.25 -3.15
C TYR A 247 -23.98 -10.30 -4.27
N GLU A 248 -25.11 -9.62 -4.12
CA GLU A 248 -26.20 -9.65 -5.10
C GLU A 248 -25.80 -8.98 -6.43
N ALA A 249 -25.14 -7.82 -6.36
CA ALA A 249 -24.60 -7.13 -7.52
C ALA A 249 -23.56 -7.98 -8.25
N MET A 250 -22.57 -8.53 -7.54
CA MET A 250 -21.54 -9.33 -8.18
C MET A 250 -22.08 -10.69 -8.66
N PHE A 251 -22.98 -11.33 -7.92
CA PHE A 251 -23.51 -12.67 -8.24
C PHE A 251 -24.38 -12.62 -9.49
N SER A 252 -25.22 -11.59 -9.63
CA SER A 252 -26.02 -11.37 -10.84
C SER A 252 -25.13 -11.14 -12.07
N HIS A 253 -24.03 -10.40 -11.93
CA HIS A 253 -23.07 -10.18 -13.01
C HIS A 253 -22.30 -11.45 -13.36
N VAL A 254 -21.83 -12.21 -12.37
CA VAL A 254 -21.13 -13.48 -12.63
C VAL A 254 -22.05 -14.54 -13.21
N LEU A 255 -23.32 -14.59 -12.81
CA LEU A 255 -24.34 -15.40 -13.48
C LEU A 255 -24.59 -14.97 -14.92
N ALA A 256 -24.67 -13.66 -15.18
CA ALA A 256 -24.82 -13.14 -16.54
C ALA A 256 -23.62 -13.51 -17.42
N LEU A 257 -22.40 -13.40 -16.89
CA LEU A 257 -21.16 -13.80 -17.57
C LEU A 257 -21.09 -15.31 -17.79
N PHE A 258 -21.52 -16.12 -16.81
CA PHE A 258 -21.59 -17.57 -16.94
C PHE A 258 -22.60 -18.00 -18.02
N ARG A 259 -23.73 -17.30 -18.15
CA ARG A 259 -24.71 -17.53 -19.23
C ARG A 259 -24.13 -17.20 -20.60
N VAL A 260 -23.39 -16.10 -20.74
CA VAL A 260 -22.70 -15.75 -22.00
C VAL A 260 -21.62 -16.78 -22.34
N PHE A 261 -20.87 -17.26 -21.34
CA PHE A 261 -19.85 -18.30 -21.50
C PHE A 261 -20.45 -19.65 -21.91
N SER A 262 -21.53 -20.07 -21.23
CA SER A 262 -22.26 -21.30 -21.54
C SER A 262 -22.89 -21.26 -22.93
N ALA A 263 -23.49 -20.13 -23.33
CA ALA A 263 -24.03 -19.95 -24.68
C ALA A 263 -22.94 -20.02 -25.77
N ARG A 264 -21.74 -19.48 -25.51
CA ARG A 264 -20.61 -19.57 -26.43
C ARG A 264 -19.99 -20.96 -26.50
N LEU A 265 -19.84 -21.67 -25.38
CA LEU A 265 -19.38 -23.05 -25.37
C LEU A 265 -20.34 -23.98 -26.14
N SER A 266 -21.65 -23.73 -26.03
CA SER A 266 -22.65 -24.44 -26.84
C SER A 266 -22.49 -24.11 -28.34
N LEU A 267 -22.17 -22.87 -28.69
CA LEU A 267 -21.90 -22.47 -30.09
C LEU A 267 -20.61 -23.08 -30.65
N THR A 268 -19.51 -23.13 -29.89
CA THR A 268 -18.28 -23.81 -30.36
C THR A 268 -18.44 -25.33 -30.41
N ALA A 269 -19.24 -25.94 -29.53
CA ALA A 269 -19.56 -27.37 -29.62
C ALA A 269 -20.38 -27.71 -30.88
N THR A 270 -21.26 -26.82 -31.36
CA THR A 270 -21.99 -27.02 -32.62
C THR A 270 -21.16 -26.83 -33.89
N PHE A 271 -19.97 -26.24 -33.81
CA PHE A 271 -19.07 -26.07 -34.98
C PHE A 271 -17.96 -27.13 -35.07
N PHE A 272 -17.87 -28.04 -34.09
CA PHE A 272 -16.94 -29.17 -34.05
C PHE A 272 -17.69 -30.51 -34.04
N ASP A 273 -18.64 -30.68 -34.97
CA ASP A 273 -19.12 -32.00 -35.35
C ASP A 273 -18.40 -32.38 -36.66
N PRO A 274 -17.31 -33.17 -36.60
CA PRO A 274 -16.69 -33.69 -37.81
C PRO A 274 -17.48 -34.91 -38.27
N GLU A 275 -18.23 -34.76 -39.37
CA GLU A 275 -18.44 -35.90 -40.29
C GLU A 275 -17.10 -36.34 -40.91
#